data_AF-A0A960RT83-F1
#
_entry.id   AF-A0A960RT83-F1
#
_cell.length_a   1.000
_cell.length_b   1.000
_cell.length_c   1.000
_cell.angle_alpha   90.00
_cell.angle_beta   90.00
_cell.angle_gamma   90.00
#
_symmetry.space_group_name_H-M   'P 1'
#
loop_
_entity.id
_entity.type
_entity.pdbx_description
1 polymer ?
#
loop_
_entity_poly.entity_id
_entity_poly.type
_entity_poly.pdbx_seq_one_letter_code
_entity_poly.pdbx_strand_id
1 'polypeptide(L)'
;IPIVFRNLGICQSQHLRFCSIEAASYPGDRAKDQDAGAGKNQISKHDRYTAILLMSGTGERFGRETPKQFLNLSGKKIYLHALETFLGFTEFQEILLICHPDYIDRVKKETSDPRIRVIPGGYSRQDSTYQGLLACHPQTTHVVIHDAVRPFISPSIIQDHLKALEKHAAIDTCIPSADTIVHAESLETITSIPNRLHYLRGQTPQSFSYPLILEAHEKRTHSEASDDCRLVLDLGHPVHIVPGAEENIKITNELDLFVAEQLMQQKRCALPSSSSSLKGKTFAIAGGTGGIGAALASLLKKEGAIPLILSKSSQTHPINLTDPRATETLFQSLGPLDGLINCVGHLSLKPFHALTPKEIDHLIATNLHTLLYSCRYAHIKPGGHIINLSSSSFSRGRKSYTLYSSAKAAIVNFTQGLAEERPDLHINAIVPQRTATPMRLKNFPDENPETLLSPLEVAQEILSLLKQTGTTAALFEVRKK
;
A
#
# COMPACT_ATOMS: atom_id res chain seq x y z
N ILE A 1 -1.13 42.00 31.45
CA ILE A 1 -1.43 43.25 30.71
C ILE A 1 -2.72 43.01 29.95
N PRO A 2 -3.86 43.58 30.35
CA PRO A 2 -5.18 43.25 29.80
C PRO A 2 -5.59 44.22 28.69
N ILE A 3 -6.23 43.74 27.62
CA ILE A 3 -6.96 44.56 26.64
C ILE A 3 -8.28 43.82 26.31
N VAL A 4 -9.35 44.16 27.05
CA VAL A 4 -10.57 44.89 26.61
C VAL A 4 -11.51 44.11 25.68
N PHE A 5 -12.60 43.60 26.28
CA PHE A 5 -13.87 43.26 25.64
C PHE A 5 -14.61 44.53 25.18
N ARG A 6 -15.26 44.47 24.01
CA ARG A 6 -16.31 45.42 23.61
C ARG A 6 -17.59 44.68 23.21
N ASN A 7 -18.67 45.18 23.81
CA ASN A 7 -20.08 44.85 23.64
C ASN A 7 -20.58 44.92 22.20
N LEU A 8 -21.55 44.06 21.88
CA LEU A 8 -22.76 44.23 21.04
C LEU A 8 -23.61 42.98 21.34
N GLY A 9 -24.91 42.95 21.58
CA GLY A 9 -26.00 43.91 21.62
C GLY A 9 -27.25 43.07 21.87
N ILE A 10 -28.11 43.54 22.76
CA ILE A 10 -29.34 42.89 23.24
C ILE A 10 -30.37 42.79 22.11
N CYS A 11 -31.05 41.66 21.98
CA CYS A 11 -32.42 41.64 21.44
C CYS A 11 -33.27 40.60 22.19
N GLN A 12 -34.38 41.08 22.75
CA GLN A 12 -35.34 40.34 23.56
C GLN A 12 -36.39 39.63 22.70
N SER A 13 -36.92 38.54 23.28
CA SER A 13 -38.28 38.01 23.16
C SER A 13 -38.72 37.37 21.84
N GLN A 14 -39.13 36.10 21.92
CA GLN A 14 -40.55 35.74 21.81
C GLN A 14 -40.79 34.29 22.27
N HIS A 15 -41.79 34.15 23.13
CA HIS A 15 -42.42 32.89 23.53
C HIS A 15 -43.07 32.19 22.34
N LEU A 16 -42.93 30.88 22.22
CA LEU A 16 -43.98 30.01 21.66
C LEU A 16 -44.01 28.67 22.40
N ARG A 17 -45.23 28.26 22.74
CA ARG A 17 -45.61 27.15 23.61
C ARG A 17 -45.63 25.80 22.86
N PHE A 18 -45.34 24.75 23.62
CA PHE A 18 -45.88 23.38 23.59
C PHE A 18 -46.67 22.90 22.36
N CYS A 19 -46.23 21.78 21.79
CA CYS A 19 -47.13 20.72 21.38
C CYS A 19 -46.47 19.35 21.64
N SER A 20 -46.88 18.74 22.74
CA SER A 20 -46.68 17.34 23.09
C SER A 20 -47.58 16.47 22.20
N ILE A 21 -47.01 15.45 21.56
CA ILE A 21 -47.78 14.35 20.96
C ILE A 21 -47.34 13.06 21.63
N GLU A 22 -48.34 12.39 22.18
CA GLU A 22 -48.27 11.20 23.02
C GLU A 22 -47.87 9.95 22.25
N ALA A 23 -47.34 9.01 23.03
CA ALA A 23 -46.99 7.65 22.66
C ALA A 23 -48.22 6.83 22.24
N ALA A 24 -48.06 6.01 21.20
CA ALA A 24 -48.92 4.89 20.91
C ALA A 24 -48.15 3.58 21.12
N SER A 25 -48.48 2.90 22.21
CA SER A 25 -48.15 1.51 22.52
C SER A 25 -49.06 0.57 21.71
N TYR A 26 -48.59 -0.65 21.38
CA TYR A 26 -49.34 -1.93 21.40
C TYR A 26 -48.45 -3.11 20.89
N PRO A 27 -48.81 -4.39 21.17
CA PRO A 27 -48.03 -5.28 22.02
C PRO A 27 -47.25 -6.35 21.26
N GLY A 28 -46.40 -7.06 22.01
CA GLY A 28 -45.60 -8.16 21.50
C GLY A 28 -46.38 -9.45 21.24
N ASP A 29 -45.73 -10.34 20.50
CA ASP A 29 -46.03 -11.77 20.57
C ASP A 29 -44.74 -12.58 20.42
N ARG A 30 -44.59 -13.57 21.31
CA ARG A 30 -43.49 -14.53 21.32
C ARG A 30 -43.94 -15.77 20.55
N ALA A 31 -43.13 -16.24 19.61
CA ALA A 31 -43.12 -17.64 19.22
C ALA A 31 -41.68 -18.13 19.02
N LYS A 32 -41.39 -19.28 19.60
CA LYS A 32 -40.11 -19.97 19.63
C LYS A 32 -39.97 -20.99 18.48
N ASP A 33 -38.70 -21.28 18.21
CA ASP A 33 -38.08 -22.53 17.75
C ASP A 33 -37.91 -22.84 16.25
N GLN A 34 -36.63 -22.75 15.86
CA GLN A 34 -35.76 -23.77 15.23
C GLN A 34 -36.23 -24.48 13.94
N ASP A 35 -35.48 -24.28 12.84
CA ASP A 35 -34.61 -25.33 12.32
C ASP A 35 -33.52 -24.79 11.37
N ALA A 36 -32.39 -25.49 11.33
CA ALA A 36 -31.16 -25.12 10.64
C ALA A 36 -31.17 -25.51 9.14
N GLY A 37 -30.62 -24.63 8.30
CA GLY A 37 -30.35 -24.92 6.88
C GLY A 37 -29.26 -24.01 6.32
N ALA A 38 -28.14 -24.60 5.93
CA ALA A 38 -27.01 -23.93 5.29
C ALA A 38 -27.46 -23.17 4.02
N GLY A 39 -27.44 -21.85 4.08
CA GLY A 39 -27.85 -20.96 3.00
C GLY A 39 -26.78 -19.91 2.72
N LYS A 40 -26.42 -19.78 1.44
CA LYS A 40 -25.43 -18.84 0.90
C LYS A 40 -25.61 -17.41 1.45
N ASN A 41 -24.51 -16.83 1.94
CA ASN A 41 -24.40 -15.42 2.37
C ASN A 41 -24.95 -14.48 1.29
N GLN A 42 -26.11 -13.88 1.56
CA GLN A 42 -26.61 -12.72 0.84
C GLN A 42 -26.75 -11.59 1.84
N ILE A 43 -25.99 -10.51 1.61
CA ILE A 43 -26.28 -9.19 2.17
C ILE A 43 -27.76 -8.91 1.89
N SER A 44 -28.50 -8.45 2.90
CA SER A 44 -29.93 -8.20 2.73
C SER A 44 -30.14 -7.21 1.59
N LYS A 45 -31.11 -7.47 0.70
CA LYS A 45 -31.38 -6.67 -0.51
C LYS A 45 -31.79 -5.20 -0.20
N HIS A 46 -31.83 -4.82 1.07
CA HIS A 46 -32.23 -3.52 1.60
C HIS A 46 -31.09 -2.72 2.22
N ASP A 47 -29.89 -3.30 2.41
CA ASP A 47 -28.78 -2.57 3.00
C ASP A 47 -28.01 -1.73 1.99
N ARG A 48 -27.75 -0.47 2.35
CA ARG A 48 -26.95 0.46 1.56
C ARG A 48 -25.80 0.96 2.40
N TYR A 49 -24.58 0.61 1.99
CA TYR A 49 -23.35 0.97 2.69
C TYR A 49 -22.69 2.18 2.03
N THR A 50 -22.31 3.14 2.86
CA THR A 50 -21.53 4.32 2.44
C THR A 50 -20.18 4.34 3.13
N ALA A 51 -19.09 4.42 2.37
CA ALA A 51 -17.77 4.66 2.93
C ALA A 51 -17.52 6.16 3.07
N ILE A 52 -16.99 6.62 4.21
CA ILE A 52 -16.62 8.02 4.45
C ILE A 52 -15.11 8.07 4.71
N LEU A 53 -14.36 8.60 3.77
CA LEU A 53 -12.91 8.75 3.83
C LEU A 53 -12.55 10.18 4.26
N LEU A 54 -12.04 10.32 5.48
CA LEU A 54 -11.66 11.60 6.06
C LEU A 54 -10.28 12.05 5.56
N MET A 55 -10.23 13.19 4.86
CA MET A 55 -9.01 13.78 4.28
C MET A 55 -9.02 15.32 4.28
N SER A 56 -9.76 15.94 5.19
CA SER A 56 -9.92 17.40 5.30
C SER A 56 -8.84 18.11 6.13
N GLY A 57 -7.97 17.35 6.81
CA GLY A 57 -6.92 17.92 7.64
C GLY A 57 -5.90 18.74 6.84
N THR A 58 -5.51 19.89 7.36
CA THR A 58 -4.54 20.83 6.75
C THR A 58 -3.08 20.39 6.95
N GLY A 59 -2.80 19.47 7.88
CA GLY A 59 -1.47 18.88 8.06
C GLY A 59 -0.49 19.74 8.86
N GLU A 60 -0.97 20.63 9.74
CA GLU A 60 -0.17 21.58 10.55
C GLU A 60 1.05 20.96 11.27
N ARG A 61 0.99 19.67 11.63
CA ARG A 61 2.09 18.94 12.29
C ARG A 61 3.21 18.48 11.34
N PHE A 62 3.02 18.58 10.02
CA PHE A 62 3.91 18.05 8.99
C PHE A 62 4.88 19.09 8.43
N GLY A 63 4.70 20.38 8.76
CA GLY A 63 5.66 21.45 8.43
C GLY A 63 5.92 21.70 6.93
N ARG A 64 5.05 21.21 6.03
CA ARG A 64 5.17 21.36 4.56
C ARG A 64 4.00 22.15 3.97
N GLU A 65 4.23 22.79 2.83
CA GLU A 65 3.18 23.51 2.07
C GLU A 65 2.07 22.59 1.52
N THR A 66 2.37 21.30 1.28
CA THR A 66 1.41 20.33 0.76
C THR A 66 0.83 19.46 1.87
N PRO A 67 -0.52 19.38 2.02
CA PRO A 67 -1.14 18.51 3.01
C PRO A 67 -0.76 17.05 2.82
N LYS A 68 -0.53 16.36 3.94
CA LYS A 68 0.02 14.99 3.97
C LYS A 68 -0.71 13.98 3.09
N GLN A 69 -2.04 14.06 3.00
CA GLN A 69 -2.85 13.17 2.17
C GLN A 69 -2.46 13.23 0.68
N PHE A 70 -1.90 14.35 0.21
CA PHE A 70 -1.46 14.54 -1.17
C PHE A 70 0.03 14.23 -1.39
N LEU A 71 0.78 13.85 -0.36
CA LEU A 71 2.15 13.39 -0.52
C LEU A 71 2.17 12.04 -1.25
N ASN A 72 3.21 11.83 -2.04
CA ASN A 72 3.41 10.58 -2.75
C ASN A 72 4.01 9.53 -1.82
N LEU A 73 3.42 8.36 -1.84
CA LEU A 73 3.91 7.11 -1.26
C LEU A 73 4.06 6.12 -2.41
N SER A 74 5.31 5.79 -2.77
CA SER A 74 5.65 4.94 -3.94
C SER A 74 5.01 5.42 -5.26
N GLY A 75 5.22 6.70 -5.59
CA GLY A 75 4.73 7.32 -6.84
C GLY A 75 3.24 7.67 -6.86
N LYS A 76 2.49 7.36 -5.80
CA LYS A 76 1.04 7.56 -5.73
C LYS A 76 0.62 8.24 -4.44
N LYS A 77 -0.35 9.15 -4.51
CA LYS A 77 -0.78 9.91 -3.33
C LYS A 77 -1.34 9.02 -2.23
N ILE A 78 -1.02 9.34 -0.98
CA ILE A 78 -1.41 8.56 0.19
C ILE A 78 -2.91 8.21 0.20
N TYR A 79 -3.78 9.20 0.00
CA TYR A 79 -5.24 8.97 0.05
C TYR A 79 -5.74 7.99 -1.01
N LEU A 80 -5.09 7.93 -2.18
CA LEU A 80 -5.50 7.06 -3.26
C LEU A 80 -5.26 5.58 -2.92
N HIS A 81 -4.30 5.26 -2.05
CA HIS A 81 -4.05 3.87 -1.63
C HIS A 81 -5.23 3.34 -0.80
N ALA A 82 -5.70 4.11 0.18
CA ALA A 82 -6.90 3.74 0.94
C ALA A 82 -8.14 3.69 0.02
N LEU A 83 -8.34 4.72 -0.81
CA LEU A 83 -9.49 4.79 -1.73
C LEU A 83 -9.58 3.58 -2.66
N GLU A 84 -8.47 3.14 -3.25
CA GLU A 84 -8.47 1.96 -4.13
C GLU A 84 -8.88 0.68 -3.41
N THR A 85 -8.46 0.50 -2.16
CA THR A 85 -8.91 -0.65 -1.36
C THR A 85 -10.43 -0.63 -1.19
N PHE A 86 -11.02 0.53 -0.87
CA PHE A 86 -12.47 0.67 -0.74
C PHE A 86 -13.21 0.51 -2.07
N LEU A 87 -12.65 1.02 -3.17
CA LEU A 87 -13.23 0.86 -4.51
C LEU A 87 -13.30 -0.61 -4.96
N GLY A 88 -12.41 -1.47 -4.43
CA GLY A 88 -12.42 -2.91 -4.66
C GLY A 88 -13.63 -3.66 -4.08
N PHE A 89 -14.45 -3.00 -3.25
CA PHE A 89 -15.66 -3.57 -2.67
C PHE A 89 -16.91 -3.11 -3.42
N THR A 90 -17.70 -4.06 -3.90
CA THR A 90 -18.99 -3.80 -4.57
C THR A 90 -20.11 -3.46 -3.59
N GLU A 91 -19.90 -3.78 -2.32
CA GLU A 91 -20.80 -3.56 -1.19
C GLU A 91 -20.98 -2.08 -0.88
N PHE A 92 -20.02 -1.21 -1.24
CA PHE A 92 -20.17 0.23 -1.13
C PHE A 92 -20.84 0.80 -2.40
N GLN A 93 -22.07 1.29 -2.24
CA GLN A 93 -22.77 2.00 -3.31
C GLN A 93 -22.37 3.48 -3.41
N GLU A 94 -21.74 4.00 -2.36
CA GLU A 94 -21.29 5.39 -2.27
C GLU A 94 -19.99 5.48 -1.47
N ILE A 95 -19.06 6.31 -1.94
CA ILE A 95 -17.80 6.63 -1.26
C ILE A 95 -17.67 8.15 -1.20
N LEU A 96 -17.72 8.70 0.01
CA LEU A 96 -17.58 10.12 0.28
C LEU A 96 -16.13 10.43 0.63
N LEU A 97 -15.50 11.32 -0.15
CA LEU A 97 -14.19 11.88 0.17
C LEU A 97 -14.39 13.23 0.87
N ILE A 98 -14.14 13.28 2.17
CA ILE A 98 -14.32 14.50 2.95
C ILE A 98 -13.03 15.31 2.87
N CYS A 99 -13.04 16.38 2.09
CA CYS A 99 -11.84 17.10 1.67
C CYS A 99 -11.90 18.57 2.10
N HIS A 100 -10.73 19.18 2.32
CA HIS A 100 -10.66 20.61 2.56
C HIS A 100 -11.14 21.38 1.30
N PRO A 101 -11.95 22.44 1.44
CA PRO A 101 -12.56 23.16 0.30
C PRO A 101 -11.59 23.50 -0.83
N ASP A 102 -10.40 24.02 -0.50
CA ASP A 102 -9.37 24.43 -1.47
C ASP A 102 -8.86 23.30 -2.37
N TYR A 103 -9.06 22.03 -1.98
CA TYR A 103 -8.56 20.87 -2.73
C TYR A 103 -9.65 20.07 -3.44
N ILE A 104 -10.93 20.48 -3.33
CA ILE A 104 -12.05 19.74 -3.92
C ILE A 104 -11.90 19.59 -5.44
N ASP A 105 -11.60 20.68 -6.15
CA ASP A 105 -11.48 20.66 -7.62
C ASP A 105 -10.31 19.79 -8.08
N ARG A 106 -9.24 19.76 -7.30
CA ARG A 106 -8.09 18.88 -7.54
C ARG A 106 -8.49 17.42 -7.39
N VAL A 107 -9.15 17.05 -6.29
CA VAL A 107 -9.56 15.66 -6.03
C VAL A 107 -10.59 15.18 -7.06
N LYS A 108 -11.53 16.04 -7.47
CA LYS A 108 -12.51 15.71 -8.52
C LYS A 108 -11.86 15.43 -9.88
N LYS A 109 -10.73 16.06 -10.19
CA LYS A 109 -9.97 15.78 -11.43
C LYS A 109 -9.16 14.47 -11.34
N GLU A 110 -8.79 14.08 -10.13
CA GLU A 110 -7.96 12.89 -9.85
C GLU A 110 -8.79 11.62 -9.61
N THR A 111 -10.11 11.73 -9.50
CA THR A 111 -11.03 10.62 -9.22
C THR A 111 -12.15 10.58 -10.26
N SER A 112 -12.51 9.40 -10.75
CA SER A 112 -13.46 9.24 -11.87
C SER A 112 -14.52 8.14 -11.68
N ASP A 113 -14.46 7.38 -10.58
CA ASP A 113 -15.47 6.35 -10.30
C ASP A 113 -16.82 7.00 -9.92
N PRO A 114 -17.95 6.56 -10.53
CA PRO A 114 -19.26 7.17 -10.31
C PRO A 114 -19.78 7.05 -8.88
N ARG A 115 -19.21 6.16 -8.05
CA ARG A 115 -19.55 6.03 -6.62
C ARG A 115 -18.93 7.12 -5.77
N ILE A 116 -17.94 7.85 -6.29
CA ILE A 116 -17.18 8.85 -5.53
C ILE A 116 -17.90 10.19 -5.53
N ARG A 117 -18.09 10.77 -4.34
CA ARG A 117 -18.49 12.16 -4.16
C ARG A 117 -17.50 12.87 -3.24
N VAL A 118 -17.03 14.04 -3.66
CA VAL A 118 -16.12 14.87 -2.87
C VAL A 118 -16.93 15.93 -2.14
N ILE A 119 -16.86 15.92 -0.81
CA ILE A 119 -17.66 16.77 0.09
C ILE A 119 -16.72 17.69 0.90
N PRO A 120 -17.05 18.98 1.09
CA PRO A 120 -16.27 19.84 1.97
C PRO A 120 -16.29 19.33 3.41
N GLY A 121 -15.12 19.24 4.03
CA GLY A 121 -14.97 18.94 5.45
C GLY A 121 -15.28 20.12 6.37
N GLY A 122 -15.42 19.82 7.66
CA GLY A 122 -15.57 20.82 8.72
C GLY A 122 -14.23 21.26 9.31
N TYR A 123 -14.29 22.10 10.35
CA TYR A 123 -13.11 22.63 11.04
C TYR A 123 -12.33 21.56 11.82
N SER A 124 -13.03 20.62 12.44
CA SER A 124 -12.43 19.50 13.18
C SER A 124 -12.61 18.16 12.46
N ARG A 125 -11.94 17.10 12.96
CA ARG A 125 -12.19 15.71 12.51
C ARG A 125 -13.66 15.35 12.73
N GLN A 126 -14.20 15.66 13.91
CA GLN A 126 -15.58 15.36 14.29
C GLN A 126 -16.58 16.10 13.38
N ASP A 127 -16.36 17.37 13.10
CA ASP A 127 -17.21 18.14 12.17
C ASP A 127 -17.14 17.57 10.75
N SER A 128 -15.95 17.14 10.32
CA SER A 128 -15.77 16.50 9.02
C SER A 128 -16.53 15.18 8.91
N THR A 129 -16.54 14.36 9.96
CA THR A 129 -17.40 13.18 10.02
C THR A 129 -18.87 13.58 9.91
N TYR A 130 -19.32 14.56 10.69
CA TYR A 130 -20.71 15.01 10.67
C TYR A 130 -21.15 15.53 9.30
N GLN A 131 -20.32 16.34 8.61
CA GLN A 131 -20.58 16.76 7.23
C GLN A 131 -20.68 15.57 6.27
N GLY A 132 -19.85 14.54 6.46
CA GLY A 132 -19.97 13.29 5.72
C GLY A 132 -21.29 12.57 5.96
N LEU A 133 -21.72 12.45 7.22
CA LEU A 133 -22.99 11.81 7.58
C LEU A 133 -24.21 12.55 6.99
N LEU A 134 -24.19 13.88 6.99
CA LEU A 134 -25.24 14.71 6.37
C LEU A 134 -25.26 14.59 4.84
N ALA A 135 -24.12 14.25 4.22
CA ALA A 135 -24.00 14.12 2.77
C ALA A 135 -24.32 12.71 2.25
N CYS A 136 -24.44 11.72 3.13
CA CYS A 136 -24.85 10.35 2.80
C CYS A 136 -26.16 10.33 1.99
N HIS A 137 -26.28 9.35 1.09
CA HIS A 137 -27.52 9.09 0.39
C HIS A 137 -28.69 8.87 1.38
N PRO A 138 -29.92 9.36 1.10
CA PRO A 138 -31.05 9.24 2.04
C PRO A 138 -31.45 7.80 2.41
N GLN A 139 -31.04 6.82 1.62
CA GLN A 139 -31.30 5.40 1.85
C GLN A 139 -30.14 4.68 2.55
N THR A 140 -29.09 5.39 2.98
CA THR A 140 -27.94 4.78 3.65
C THR A 140 -28.37 4.15 4.97
N THR A 141 -28.10 2.85 5.12
CA THR A 141 -28.40 2.10 6.35
C THR A 141 -27.17 1.93 7.24
N HIS A 142 -25.99 1.88 6.63
CA HIS A 142 -24.71 1.68 7.32
C HIS A 142 -23.62 2.57 6.76
N VAL A 143 -22.69 2.97 7.62
CA VAL A 143 -21.51 3.75 7.24
C VAL A 143 -20.22 3.10 7.71
N VAL A 144 -19.16 3.27 6.93
CA VAL A 144 -17.80 2.86 7.27
C VAL A 144 -16.90 4.09 7.17
N ILE A 145 -16.46 4.61 8.31
CA ILE A 145 -15.65 5.83 8.43
C ILE A 145 -14.18 5.45 8.52
N HIS A 146 -13.34 6.01 7.66
CA HIS A 146 -11.92 5.69 7.59
C HIS A 146 -11.04 6.92 7.41
N ASP A 147 -9.86 6.93 8.03
CA ASP A 147 -8.86 7.97 7.80
C ASP A 147 -8.16 7.69 6.48
N ALA A 148 -8.27 8.57 5.47
CA ALA A 148 -7.64 8.34 4.17
C ALA A 148 -6.10 8.28 4.23
N VAL A 149 -5.51 8.72 5.34
CA VAL A 149 -4.06 8.65 5.62
C VAL A 149 -3.62 7.34 6.30
N ARG A 150 -4.46 6.30 6.27
CA ARG A 150 -4.11 4.91 6.58
C ARG A 150 -4.04 4.10 5.28
N PRO A 151 -2.97 4.26 4.48
CA PRO A 151 -2.89 3.69 3.12
C PRO A 151 -2.83 2.17 3.07
N PHE A 152 -2.72 1.49 4.22
CA PHE A 152 -2.43 0.06 4.33
C PHE A 152 -3.60 -0.76 4.89
N ILE A 153 -4.79 -0.18 4.93
CA ILE A 153 -6.02 -0.90 5.26
C ILE A 153 -6.13 -2.15 4.39
N SER A 154 -6.30 -3.31 5.02
CA SER A 154 -6.42 -4.59 4.30
C SER A 154 -7.87 -4.84 3.90
N PRO A 155 -8.10 -5.55 2.77
CA PRO A 155 -9.43 -6.02 2.42
C PRO A 155 -10.06 -6.89 3.52
N SER A 156 -9.27 -7.68 4.25
CA SER A 156 -9.78 -8.53 5.34
C SER A 156 -10.44 -7.71 6.46
N ILE A 157 -9.83 -6.59 6.88
CA ILE A 157 -10.41 -5.74 7.92
C ILE A 157 -11.75 -5.17 7.44
N ILE A 158 -11.83 -4.70 6.19
CA ILE A 158 -13.10 -4.19 5.63
C ILE A 158 -14.17 -5.29 5.59
N GLN A 159 -13.82 -6.51 5.16
CA GLN A 159 -14.74 -7.65 5.15
C GLN A 159 -15.25 -8.00 6.55
N ASP A 160 -14.38 -7.96 7.55
CA ASP A 160 -14.76 -8.27 8.93
C ASP A 160 -15.70 -7.21 9.51
N HIS A 161 -15.50 -5.93 9.15
CA HIS A 161 -16.44 -4.85 9.47
C HIS A 161 -17.81 -5.05 8.82
N LEU A 162 -17.84 -5.35 7.52
CA LEU A 162 -19.11 -5.59 6.80
C LEU A 162 -19.90 -6.75 7.41
N LYS A 163 -19.23 -7.85 7.77
CA LYS A 163 -19.85 -8.99 8.48
C LYS A 163 -20.30 -8.62 9.90
N ALA A 164 -19.51 -7.84 10.63
CA ALA A 164 -19.83 -7.46 12.00
C ALA A 164 -21.05 -6.53 12.06
N LEU A 165 -21.27 -5.69 11.03
CA LEU A 165 -22.45 -4.83 10.91
C LEU A 165 -23.77 -5.60 10.83
N GLU A 166 -23.75 -6.87 10.41
CA GLU A 166 -24.96 -7.72 10.43
C GLU A 166 -25.47 -8.02 11.85
N LYS A 167 -24.60 -7.88 12.86
CA LYS A 167 -24.88 -8.27 14.26
C LYS A 167 -24.71 -7.13 15.27
N HIS A 168 -23.94 -6.11 14.91
CA HIS A 168 -23.53 -5.04 15.81
C HIS A 168 -23.77 -3.68 15.17
N ALA A 169 -24.36 -2.75 15.92
CA ALA A 169 -24.67 -1.42 15.42
C ALA A 169 -23.47 -0.46 15.41
N ALA A 170 -22.38 -0.79 16.10
CA ALA A 170 -21.16 0.00 16.17
C ALA A 170 -19.94 -0.91 16.33
N ILE A 171 -18.91 -0.68 15.52
CA ILE A 171 -17.69 -1.49 15.45
C ILE A 171 -16.46 -0.58 15.35
N ASP A 172 -15.44 -0.87 16.15
CA ASP A 172 -14.12 -0.26 16.08
C ASP A 172 -13.06 -1.26 15.62
N THR A 173 -12.02 -0.76 14.97
CA THR A 173 -10.81 -1.56 14.67
C THR A 173 -9.81 -1.34 15.79
N CYS A 174 -9.36 -2.40 16.46
CA CYS A 174 -8.38 -2.25 17.55
C CYS A 174 -7.22 -3.25 17.45
N ILE A 175 -6.06 -2.85 17.95
CA ILE A 175 -4.88 -3.72 18.13
C ILE A 175 -4.36 -3.62 19.57
N PRO A 176 -3.72 -4.68 20.11
CA PRO A 176 -3.04 -4.59 21.40
C PRO A 176 -1.90 -3.58 21.38
N SER A 177 -1.56 -3.01 22.55
CA SER A 177 -0.34 -2.20 22.68
C SER A 177 0.88 -3.07 22.96
N ALA A 178 1.93 -2.92 22.16
CA ALA A 178 3.24 -3.51 22.44
C ALA A 178 3.93 -2.81 23.64
N ASP A 179 3.78 -1.50 23.73
CA ASP A 179 4.37 -0.67 24.77
C ASP A 179 3.55 -0.69 26.05
N THR A 180 4.23 -0.50 27.18
CA THR A 180 3.58 -0.26 28.48
C THR A 180 2.85 1.07 28.44
N ILE A 181 1.54 1.05 28.71
CA ILE A 181 0.73 2.26 28.84
C ILE A 181 0.90 2.82 30.26
N VAL A 182 1.11 4.13 30.35
CA VAL A 182 1.21 4.86 31.63
C VAL A 182 0.10 5.89 31.71
N HIS A 183 -0.47 6.06 32.90
CA HIS A 183 -1.39 7.15 33.20
C HIS A 183 -0.65 8.18 34.06
N ALA A 184 -0.74 9.45 33.66
CA ALA A 184 -0.09 10.55 34.35
C ALA A 184 -0.99 11.79 34.28
N GLU A 185 -1.18 12.47 35.40
CA GLU A 185 -1.95 13.74 35.45
C GLU A 185 -1.12 14.94 34.96
N SER A 186 0.21 14.81 34.99
CA SER A 186 1.16 15.75 34.39
C SER A 186 2.24 14.98 33.62
N LEU A 187 2.98 15.67 32.75
CA LEU A 187 4.08 15.04 32.00
C LEU A 187 5.33 14.79 32.86
N GLU A 188 5.29 15.07 34.16
CA GLU A 188 6.45 14.98 35.06
C GLU A 188 6.47 13.68 35.88
N THR A 189 5.30 13.16 36.27
CA THR A 189 5.19 12.01 37.19
C THR A 189 4.12 11.02 36.73
N ILE A 190 4.46 9.73 36.69
CA ILE A 190 3.51 8.66 36.40
C ILE A 190 2.59 8.45 37.61
N THR A 191 1.28 8.57 37.41
CA THR A 191 0.25 8.33 38.43
C THR A 191 0.00 6.83 38.61
N SER A 192 -0.09 6.08 37.52
CA SER A 192 -0.25 4.62 37.57
C SER A 192 0.16 3.93 36.26
N ILE A 193 0.44 2.62 36.35
CA ILE A 193 0.73 1.77 35.19
C ILE A 193 -0.41 0.75 35.08
N PRO A 194 -1.43 0.99 34.23
CA PRO A 194 -2.54 0.05 34.06
C PRO A 194 -2.11 -1.29 33.44
N ASN A 195 -2.93 -2.33 33.65
CA ASN A 195 -2.73 -3.60 32.96
C ASN A 195 -3.00 -3.43 31.45
N ARG A 196 -1.93 -3.41 30.65
CA ARG A 196 -1.99 -3.17 29.20
C ARG A 196 -2.92 -4.11 28.43
N LEU A 197 -3.23 -5.30 28.96
CA LEU A 197 -4.12 -6.26 28.29
C LEU A 197 -5.56 -5.73 28.11
N HIS A 198 -5.96 -4.73 28.90
CA HIS A 198 -7.29 -4.11 28.80
C HIS A 198 -7.29 -2.82 27.98
N TYR A 199 -6.14 -2.39 27.44
CA TYR A 199 -5.99 -1.14 26.71
C TYR A 199 -5.53 -1.44 25.29
N LEU A 200 -6.32 -0.98 24.33
CA LEU A 200 -6.09 -1.21 22.92
C LEU A 200 -5.82 0.11 22.20
N ARG A 201 -5.11 0.04 21.09
CA ARG A 201 -4.90 1.17 20.18
C ARG A 201 -6.03 1.15 19.14
N GLY A 202 -6.89 2.15 19.19
CA GLY A 202 -7.95 2.36 18.20
C GLY A 202 -7.37 2.70 16.82
N GLN A 203 -7.96 2.12 15.79
CA GLN A 203 -7.65 2.35 14.39
C GLN A 203 -8.95 2.69 13.64
N THR A 204 -8.82 3.00 12.36
CA THR A 204 -9.98 3.02 11.45
C THR A 204 -9.77 1.94 10.38
N PRO A 205 -10.83 1.36 9.78
CA PRO A 205 -12.21 1.82 9.76
C PRO A 205 -12.97 1.67 11.08
N GLN A 206 -14.01 2.48 11.23
CA GLN A 206 -15.04 2.39 12.24
C GLN A 206 -16.38 2.30 11.54
N SER A 207 -17.23 1.39 11.94
CA SER A 207 -18.44 1.06 11.21
C SER A 207 -19.66 1.16 12.09
N PHE A 208 -20.73 1.75 11.56
CA PHE A 208 -21.92 2.04 12.33
C PHE A 208 -23.20 1.84 11.53
N SER A 209 -24.28 1.52 12.23
CA SER A 209 -25.63 1.80 11.75
C SER A 209 -25.79 3.30 11.57
N TYR A 210 -26.28 3.74 10.41
CA TYR A 210 -26.36 5.15 10.05
C TYR A 210 -27.23 5.99 11.02
N PRO A 211 -28.46 5.54 11.41
CA PRO A 211 -29.26 6.29 12.37
C PRO A 211 -28.55 6.50 13.72
N LEU A 212 -27.86 5.47 14.23
CA LEU A 212 -27.19 5.52 15.52
C LEU A 212 -26.05 6.54 15.53
N ILE A 213 -25.18 6.51 14.51
CA ILE A 213 -24.03 7.43 14.49
C ILE A 213 -24.45 8.86 14.19
N LEU A 214 -25.50 9.06 13.38
CA LEU A 214 -26.06 10.38 13.15
C LEU A 214 -26.60 10.97 14.46
N GLU A 215 -27.41 10.21 15.20
CA GLU A 215 -27.92 10.61 16.52
C GLU A 215 -26.79 10.93 17.50
N ALA A 216 -25.73 10.11 17.53
CA ALA A 216 -24.56 10.33 18.38
C ALA A 216 -23.85 11.66 18.09
N HIS A 217 -23.75 12.02 16.81
CA HIS A 217 -23.20 13.32 16.41
C HIS A 217 -24.16 14.48 16.70
N GLU A 218 -25.47 14.33 16.49
CA GLU A 218 -26.47 15.36 16.80
C GLU A 218 -26.56 15.68 18.29
N LYS A 219 -26.42 14.66 19.14
CA LYS A 219 -26.46 14.78 20.61
C LYS A 219 -25.10 15.01 21.26
N ARG A 220 -24.05 15.25 20.46
CA ARG A 220 -22.68 15.41 20.98
C ARG A 220 -22.60 16.53 22.02
N THR A 221 -22.06 16.21 23.19
CA THR A 221 -21.78 17.17 24.27
C THR A 221 -20.31 17.55 24.34
N HIS A 222 -19.43 16.70 23.82
CA HIS A 222 -17.99 16.94 23.73
C HIS A 222 -17.65 17.67 22.43
N SER A 223 -16.84 18.72 22.54
CA SER A 223 -16.40 19.53 21.40
C SER A 223 -15.27 18.88 20.60
N GLU A 224 -14.61 17.82 21.10
CA GLU A 224 -13.41 17.25 20.47
C GLU A 224 -13.26 15.74 20.70
N ALA A 225 -14.27 14.94 20.34
CA ALA A 225 -14.09 13.49 20.33
C ALA A 225 -13.05 13.11 19.26
N SER A 226 -11.93 12.51 19.68
CA SER A 226 -10.88 12.03 18.77
C SER A 226 -11.32 10.82 17.94
N ASP A 227 -12.41 10.17 18.35
CA ASP A 227 -12.92 8.89 17.90
C ASP A 227 -14.45 8.91 17.88
N ASP A 228 -15.07 8.39 16.82
CA ASP A 228 -16.53 8.38 16.65
C ASP A 228 -17.21 7.36 17.58
N CYS A 229 -16.50 6.30 17.98
CA CYS A 229 -16.97 5.30 18.93
C CYS A 229 -17.24 5.90 20.32
N ARG A 230 -16.54 6.98 20.70
CA ARG A 230 -16.77 7.66 21.97
C ARG A 230 -18.19 8.23 22.04
N LEU A 231 -18.66 8.85 20.97
CA LEU A 231 -20.01 9.44 20.92
C LEU A 231 -21.09 8.37 21.06
N VAL A 232 -20.87 7.19 20.47
CA VAL A 232 -21.78 6.04 20.58
C VAL A 232 -21.80 5.47 22.01
N LEU A 233 -20.63 5.38 22.66
CA LEU A 233 -20.54 4.96 24.06
C LEU A 233 -21.24 5.95 25.00
N ASP A 234 -21.16 7.26 24.72
CA ASP A 234 -21.84 8.29 25.51
C ASP A 234 -23.38 8.18 25.39
N LEU A 235 -23.90 7.62 24.29
CA LEU A 235 -25.31 7.25 24.15
C LEU A 235 -25.67 5.91 24.83
N GLY A 236 -24.71 5.22 25.44
CA GLY A 236 -24.92 3.95 26.14
C GLY A 236 -24.96 2.72 25.22
N HIS A 237 -24.55 2.84 23.96
CA HIS A 237 -24.50 1.72 23.03
C HIS A 237 -23.12 1.02 23.06
N PRO A 238 -23.09 -0.32 23.02
CA PRO A 238 -21.83 -1.06 23.00
C PRO A 238 -21.14 -0.92 21.64
N VAL A 239 -19.81 -0.93 21.66
CA VAL A 239 -18.96 -0.93 20.45
C VAL A 239 -18.23 -2.26 20.36
N HIS A 240 -18.45 -3.00 19.28
CA HIS A 240 -17.79 -4.27 19.01
C HIS A 240 -16.36 -4.05 18.50
N ILE A 241 -15.43 -4.95 18.80
CA ILE A 241 -14.04 -4.83 18.35
C ILE A 241 -13.77 -5.82 17.22
N VAL A 242 -13.31 -5.31 16.09
CA VAL A 242 -12.68 -6.10 15.03
C VAL A 242 -11.15 -5.99 15.16
N PRO A 243 -10.41 -7.10 15.06
CA PRO A 243 -8.94 -7.07 15.07
C PRO A 243 -8.39 -6.23 13.91
N GLY A 244 -7.54 -5.26 14.24
CA GLY A 244 -6.78 -4.48 13.27
C GLY A 244 -5.46 -5.14 12.86
N ALA A 245 -4.57 -4.32 12.29
CA ALA A 245 -3.22 -4.76 11.90
C ALA A 245 -2.19 -3.71 12.27
N GLU A 246 -0.99 -4.12 12.68
CA GLU A 246 0.11 -3.18 12.99
C GLU A 246 0.50 -2.36 11.77
N GLU A 247 0.41 -2.94 10.57
CA GLU A 247 0.72 -2.23 9.33
C GLU A 247 -0.36 -1.21 8.95
N ASN A 248 -1.56 -1.21 9.56
CA ASN A 248 -2.61 -0.22 9.32
C ASN A 248 -2.32 1.13 10.03
N ILE A 249 -1.07 1.58 9.91
CA ILE A 249 -0.58 2.81 10.54
C ILE A 249 -1.28 4.03 9.97
N LYS A 250 -1.49 5.04 10.83
CA LYS A 250 -1.92 6.37 10.42
C LYS A 250 -0.68 7.21 10.14
N ILE A 251 -0.56 7.75 8.93
CA ILE A 251 0.53 8.67 8.62
C ILE A 251 0.22 10.02 9.28
N THR A 252 0.98 10.36 10.33
CA THR A 252 0.83 11.58 11.11
C THR A 252 2.02 12.52 11.01
N ASN A 253 3.23 11.99 10.91
CA ASN A 253 4.50 12.73 10.87
C ASN A 253 5.48 12.14 9.83
N GLU A 254 6.67 12.75 9.67
CA GLU A 254 7.67 12.31 8.69
C GLU A 254 8.25 10.91 8.99
N LEU A 255 8.37 10.52 10.25
CA LEU A 255 8.79 9.18 10.63
C LEU A 255 7.77 8.14 10.17
N ASP A 256 6.47 8.42 10.31
CA ASP A 256 5.41 7.53 9.82
C ASP A 256 5.46 7.40 8.29
N LEU A 257 5.77 8.47 7.58
CA LEU A 257 5.95 8.43 6.12
C LEU A 257 7.14 7.55 5.74
N PHE A 258 8.28 7.69 6.43
CA PHE A 258 9.43 6.82 6.25
C PHE A 258 9.08 5.34 6.50
N VAL A 259 8.38 5.05 7.61
CA VAL A 259 7.91 3.70 7.92
C VAL A 259 6.96 3.20 6.84
N ALA A 260 6.04 4.04 6.37
CA ALA A 260 5.10 3.71 5.30
C ALA A 260 5.81 3.36 3.99
N GLU A 261 6.85 4.10 3.61
CA GLU A 261 7.66 3.79 2.43
C GLU A 261 8.32 2.41 2.55
N GLN A 262 8.83 2.06 3.74
CA GLN A 262 9.41 0.74 3.99
C GLN A 262 8.33 -0.36 3.97
N LEU A 263 7.16 -0.13 4.58
CA LEU A 263 6.03 -1.05 4.54
C LEU A 263 5.56 -1.29 3.10
N MET A 264 5.57 -0.27 2.23
CA MET A 264 5.25 -0.43 0.81
C MET A 264 6.25 -1.26 0.03
N GLN A 265 7.53 -1.14 0.36
CA GLN A 265 8.56 -2.01 -0.21
C GLN A 265 8.36 -3.46 0.20
N GLN A 266 7.77 -3.72 1.38
CA GLN A 266 7.50 -5.08 1.89
C GLN A 266 6.15 -5.68 1.42
N LYS A 267 5.08 -4.87 1.32
CA LYS A 267 3.70 -5.35 1.08
C LYS A 267 3.35 -5.67 -0.38
N ARG A 268 4.16 -5.31 -1.37
CA ARG A 268 3.94 -5.70 -2.78
C ARG A 268 4.37 -7.14 -3.05
N CYS A 269 3.74 -8.10 -2.37
CA CYS A 269 3.94 -9.53 -2.58
C CYS A 269 2.62 -10.32 -2.47
N ALA A 270 1.62 -9.91 -3.24
CA ALA A 270 0.52 -10.78 -3.64
C ALA A 270 0.24 -10.52 -5.12
N LEU A 271 0.61 -11.51 -5.93
CA LEU A 271 0.47 -11.53 -7.38
C LEU A 271 -1.04 -11.53 -7.74
N PRO A 272 -1.60 -10.50 -8.41
CA PRO A 272 -2.97 -10.57 -8.91
C PRO A 272 -3.15 -11.72 -9.92
N SER A 273 -4.36 -12.29 -9.94
CA SER A 273 -4.71 -13.56 -10.60
C SER A 273 -4.94 -13.47 -12.12
N SER A 274 -4.78 -12.30 -12.74
CA SER A 274 -4.95 -12.14 -14.19
C SER A 274 -3.69 -12.58 -14.94
N SER A 275 -3.71 -13.77 -15.54
CA SER A 275 -2.59 -14.30 -16.33
C SER A 275 -2.75 -13.95 -17.81
N SER A 276 -1.88 -13.11 -18.36
CA SER A 276 -1.77 -12.92 -19.81
C SER A 276 -0.89 -14.01 -20.45
N SER A 277 -1.19 -14.36 -21.70
CA SER A 277 -0.37 -15.33 -22.45
C SER A 277 0.98 -14.71 -22.84
N LEU A 278 2.05 -15.52 -22.75
CA LEU A 278 3.39 -15.15 -23.20
C LEU A 278 3.74 -15.72 -24.59
N LYS A 279 2.83 -16.49 -25.20
CA LYS A 279 3.08 -17.18 -26.46
C LYS A 279 3.41 -16.17 -27.57
N GLY A 280 4.53 -16.38 -28.26
CA GLY A 280 5.02 -15.52 -29.33
C GLY A 280 5.64 -14.19 -28.89
N LYS A 281 5.62 -13.87 -27.59
CA LYS A 281 6.28 -12.67 -27.06
C LYS A 281 7.79 -12.86 -27.02
N THR A 282 8.54 -11.80 -27.34
CA THR A 282 10.00 -11.82 -27.41
C THR A 282 10.61 -11.08 -26.23
N PHE A 283 11.50 -11.75 -25.50
CA PHE A 283 12.13 -11.22 -24.29
C PHE A 283 13.66 -11.26 -24.41
N ALA A 284 14.32 -10.13 -24.22
CA ALA A 284 15.78 -10.10 -24.09
C ALA A 284 16.19 -10.45 -22.65
N ILE A 285 17.12 -11.39 -22.48
CA ILE A 285 17.69 -11.76 -21.17
C ILE A 285 19.18 -11.42 -21.18
N ALA A 286 19.54 -10.31 -20.53
CA ALA A 286 20.92 -9.96 -20.26
C ALA A 286 21.46 -10.88 -19.15
N GLY A 287 22.36 -11.80 -19.48
CA GLY A 287 22.90 -12.79 -18.54
C GLY A 287 22.10 -14.10 -18.46
N GLY A 288 21.64 -14.65 -19.59
CA GLY A 288 20.82 -15.86 -19.66
C GLY A 288 21.56 -17.21 -19.73
N THR A 289 22.89 -17.27 -19.58
CA THR A 289 23.68 -18.52 -19.75
C THR A 289 23.94 -19.30 -18.45
N GLY A 290 23.53 -18.80 -17.29
CA GLY A 290 23.66 -19.52 -16.02
C GLY A 290 22.72 -18.99 -14.93
N GLY A 291 22.62 -19.72 -13.82
CA GLY A 291 21.83 -19.31 -12.65
C GLY A 291 20.38 -18.98 -13.00
N ILE A 292 19.91 -17.82 -12.52
CA ILE A 292 18.51 -17.38 -12.66
C ILE A 292 18.14 -17.14 -14.14
N GLY A 293 19.04 -16.53 -14.91
CA GLY A 293 18.78 -16.22 -16.32
C GLY A 293 18.59 -17.46 -17.18
N ALA A 294 19.37 -18.53 -16.94
CA ALA A 294 19.19 -19.80 -17.66
C ALA A 294 17.89 -20.51 -17.28
N ALA A 295 17.52 -20.49 -15.99
CA ALA A 295 16.24 -21.03 -15.52
C ALA A 295 15.06 -20.29 -16.16
N LEU A 296 15.10 -18.96 -16.20
CA LEU A 296 14.07 -18.13 -16.84
C LEU A 296 13.97 -18.38 -18.34
N ALA A 297 15.09 -18.49 -19.05
CA ALA A 297 15.10 -18.82 -20.47
C ALA A 297 14.39 -20.15 -20.77
N SER A 298 14.60 -21.16 -19.93
CA SER A 298 13.91 -22.45 -20.04
C SER A 298 12.41 -22.31 -19.82
N LEU A 299 12.00 -21.56 -18.78
CA LEU A 299 10.58 -21.31 -18.48
C LEU A 299 9.86 -20.54 -19.60
N LEU A 300 10.47 -19.48 -20.13
CA LEU A 300 9.89 -18.69 -21.22
C LEU A 300 9.67 -19.54 -22.48
N LYS A 301 10.62 -20.41 -22.84
CA LYS A 301 10.44 -21.35 -23.96
C LYS A 301 9.26 -22.30 -23.72
N LYS A 302 9.12 -22.83 -22.50
CA LYS A 302 7.99 -23.71 -22.14
C LYS A 302 6.65 -23.00 -22.26
N GLU A 303 6.61 -21.70 -22.01
CA GLU A 303 5.41 -20.85 -22.14
C GLU A 303 5.17 -20.37 -23.59
N GLY A 304 5.98 -20.84 -24.54
CA GLY A 304 5.88 -20.46 -25.95
C GLY A 304 6.39 -19.04 -26.27
N ALA A 305 7.11 -18.41 -25.34
CA ALA A 305 7.80 -17.15 -25.57
C ALA A 305 9.18 -17.37 -26.21
N ILE A 306 9.75 -16.30 -26.76
CA ILE A 306 11.02 -16.31 -27.51
C ILE A 306 12.08 -15.56 -26.69
N PRO A 307 12.91 -16.26 -25.88
CA PRO A 307 13.99 -15.62 -25.15
C PRO A 307 15.23 -15.40 -26.04
N LEU A 308 15.69 -14.15 -26.13
CA LEU A 308 16.95 -13.75 -26.74
C LEU A 308 18.02 -13.67 -25.65
N ILE A 309 18.99 -14.59 -25.70
CA ILE A 309 20.01 -14.72 -24.65
C ILE A 309 21.19 -13.81 -24.96
N LEU A 310 21.35 -12.73 -24.20
CA LEU A 310 22.42 -11.75 -24.40
C LEU A 310 23.52 -11.98 -23.36
N SER A 311 24.63 -12.58 -23.78
CA SER A 311 25.80 -12.77 -22.91
C SER A 311 27.05 -13.06 -23.73
N LYS A 312 28.24 -12.92 -23.13
CA LYS A 312 29.52 -13.22 -23.81
C LYS A 312 29.61 -14.67 -24.30
N SER A 313 28.98 -15.59 -23.58
CA SER A 313 29.01 -17.03 -23.88
C SER A 313 27.73 -17.53 -24.55
N SER A 314 26.86 -16.61 -25.00
CA SER A 314 25.64 -16.98 -25.73
C SER A 314 26.00 -17.50 -27.11
N GLN A 315 25.36 -18.59 -27.54
CA GLN A 315 25.52 -19.12 -28.90
C GLN A 315 24.74 -18.28 -29.93
N THR A 316 23.66 -17.61 -29.52
CA THR A 316 22.77 -16.89 -30.44
C THR A 316 23.09 -15.41 -30.52
N HIS A 317 23.43 -14.77 -29.38
CA HIS A 317 23.73 -13.34 -29.32
C HIS A 317 24.94 -13.10 -28.42
N PRO A 318 26.16 -13.47 -28.85
CA PRO A 318 27.38 -13.23 -28.10
C PRO A 318 27.65 -11.73 -27.96
N ILE A 319 27.65 -11.19 -26.74
CA ILE A 319 27.84 -9.75 -26.51
C ILE A 319 28.50 -9.43 -25.17
N ASN A 320 29.38 -8.42 -25.17
CA ASN A 320 29.85 -7.77 -23.95
C ASN A 320 28.99 -6.54 -23.62
N LEU A 321 28.01 -6.71 -22.74
CA LEU A 321 27.09 -5.62 -22.35
C LEU A 321 27.77 -4.47 -21.58
N THR A 322 29.05 -4.58 -21.23
CA THR A 322 29.80 -3.45 -20.65
C THR A 322 30.32 -2.48 -21.70
N ASP A 323 30.23 -2.81 -22.99
CA ASP A 323 30.59 -1.93 -24.10
C ASP A 323 29.32 -1.21 -24.60
N PRO A 324 29.20 0.11 -24.41
CA PRO A 324 27.98 0.84 -24.78
C PRO A 324 27.71 0.82 -26.29
N ARG A 325 28.75 0.88 -27.15
CA ARG A 325 28.57 0.92 -28.62
C ARG A 325 28.11 -0.43 -29.16
N ALA A 326 28.74 -1.51 -28.66
CA ALA A 326 28.35 -2.86 -29.04
C ALA A 326 26.92 -3.18 -28.54
N THR A 327 26.59 -2.72 -27.33
CA THR A 327 25.24 -2.89 -26.75
C THR A 327 24.19 -2.13 -27.55
N GLU A 328 24.45 -0.87 -27.91
CA GLU A 328 23.57 -0.07 -28.76
C GLU A 328 23.33 -0.75 -30.12
N THR A 329 24.41 -1.13 -30.81
CA THR A 329 24.35 -1.79 -32.13
C THR A 329 23.51 -3.06 -32.08
N LEU A 330 23.71 -3.88 -31.04
CA LEU A 330 22.92 -5.08 -30.84
C LEU A 330 21.43 -4.75 -30.65
N PHE A 331 21.06 -3.88 -29.72
CA PHE A 331 19.66 -3.59 -29.44
C PHE A 331 18.94 -2.92 -30.61
N GLN A 332 19.64 -2.10 -31.40
CA GLN A 332 19.10 -1.57 -32.67
C GLN A 332 18.75 -2.70 -33.67
N SER A 333 19.50 -3.81 -33.67
CA SER A 333 19.24 -4.96 -34.55
C SER A 333 18.09 -5.87 -34.09
N LEU A 334 17.74 -5.90 -32.80
CA LEU A 334 16.76 -6.86 -32.25
C LEU A 334 15.30 -6.44 -32.51
N GLY A 335 15.06 -5.19 -32.88
CA GLY A 335 13.72 -4.64 -33.05
C GLY A 335 12.94 -4.50 -31.73
N PRO A 336 11.62 -4.22 -31.78
CA PRO A 336 10.80 -4.01 -30.59
C PRO A 336 10.58 -5.30 -29.78
N LEU A 337 10.83 -5.24 -28.47
CA LEU A 337 10.73 -6.35 -27.53
C LEU A 337 9.49 -6.24 -26.64
N ASP A 338 8.94 -7.38 -26.21
CA ASP A 338 7.88 -7.44 -25.21
C ASP A 338 8.43 -7.32 -23.77
N GLY A 339 9.74 -7.55 -23.60
CA GLY A 339 10.42 -7.14 -22.38
C GLY A 339 11.93 -7.37 -22.36
N LEU A 340 12.57 -6.78 -21.36
CA LEU A 340 13.99 -6.91 -21.02
C LEU A 340 14.13 -7.41 -19.59
N ILE A 341 14.96 -8.43 -19.38
CA ILE A 341 15.29 -8.95 -18.07
C ILE A 341 16.80 -8.86 -17.85
N ASN A 342 17.20 -8.04 -16.87
CA ASN A 342 18.59 -7.78 -16.53
C ASN A 342 19.05 -8.70 -15.39
N CYS A 343 19.64 -9.84 -15.75
CA CYS A 343 20.14 -10.88 -14.84
C CYS A 343 21.66 -10.84 -14.59
N VAL A 344 22.41 -9.94 -15.23
CA VAL A 344 23.87 -9.88 -15.07
C VAL A 344 24.24 -9.50 -13.63
N GLY A 345 25.21 -10.22 -13.08
CA GLY A 345 25.79 -9.91 -11.78
C GLY A 345 27.13 -10.61 -11.60
N HIS A 346 28.04 -9.94 -10.89
CA HIS A 346 29.32 -10.51 -10.50
C HIS A 346 29.64 -10.14 -9.06
N LEU A 347 29.84 -11.16 -8.23
CA LEU A 347 30.23 -11.04 -6.84
C LEU A 347 31.67 -11.48 -6.69
N SER A 348 32.46 -10.62 -6.04
CA SER A 348 33.82 -10.91 -5.61
C SER A 348 33.94 -10.60 -4.12
N LEU A 349 34.29 -11.61 -3.32
CA LEU A 349 34.51 -11.44 -1.88
C LEU A 349 35.89 -10.87 -1.60
N LYS A 350 35.98 -9.56 -1.47
CA LYS A 350 37.22 -8.85 -1.15
C LYS A 350 36.90 -7.58 -0.34
N PRO A 351 37.62 -7.30 0.77
CA PRO A 351 37.50 -6.02 1.46
C PRO A 351 37.77 -4.85 0.51
N PHE A 352 37.05 -3.74 0.68
CA PHE A 352 37.14 -2.62 -0.26
C PHE A 352 38.57 -2.06 -0.41
N HIS A 353 39.30 -1.90 0.69
CA HIS A 353 40.68 -1.42 0.69
C HIS A 353 41.67 -2.34 -0.05
N ALA A 354 41.28 -3.59 -0.35
CA ALA A 354 42.11 -4.54 -1.08
C ALA A 354 41.77 -4.60 -2.58
N LEU A 355 40.71 -3.91 -3.04
CA LEU A 355 40.36 -3.87 -4.46
C LEU A 355 41.30 -2.94 -5.22
N THR A 356 41.78 -3.41 -6.38
CA THR A 356 42.52 -2.59 -7.34
C THR A 356 41.55 -1.72 -8.16
N PRO A 357 41.99 -0.58 -8.72
CA PRO A 357 41.14 0.25 -9.60
C PRO A 357 40.47 -0.54 -10.73
N LYS A 358 41.22 -1.46 -11.37
CA LYS A 358 40.69 -2.34 -12.42
C LYS A 358 39.58 -3.28 -11.93
N GLU A 359 39.71 -3.81 -10.71
CA GLU A 359 38.65 -4.64 -10.11
C GLU A 359 37.41 -3.79 -9.78
N ILE A 360 37.60 -2.55 -9.30
CA ILE A 360 36.52 -1.60 -9.03
C ILE A 360 35.74 -1.31 -10.32
N ASP A 361 36.43 -0.91 -11.38
CA ASP A 361 35.82 -0.60 -12.68
C ASP A 361 35.08 -1.82 -13.25
N HIS A 362 35.68 -3.00 -13.15
CA HIS A 362 35.05 -4.24 -13.61
C HIS A 362 33.77 -4.57 -12.82
N LEU A 363 33.78 -4.41 -11.50
CA LEU A 363 32.62 -4.67 -10.65
C LEU A 363 31.48 -3.70 -10.92
N ILE A 364 31.77 -2.41 -11.09
CA ILE A 364 30.78 -1.38 -11.45
C ILE A 364 30.24 -1.64 -12.85
N ALA A 365 31.12 -1.86 -13.83
CA ALA A 365 30.71 -2.10 -15.21
C ALA A 365 29.79 -3.32 -15.32
N THR A 366 30.15 -4.42 -14.65
CA THR A 366 29.38 -5.67 -14.72
C THR A 366 28.05 -5.57 -13.99
N ASN A 367 28.02 -4.99 -12.77
CA ASN A 367 26.83 -4.97 -11.93
C ASN A 367 25.89 -3.78 -12.17
N LEU A 368 26.36 -2.71 -12.83
CA LEU A 368 25.56 -1.51 -13.06
C LEU A 368 25.51 -1.11 -14.54
N HIS A 369 26.66 -0.92 -15.20
CA HIS A 369 26.66 -0.42 -16.58
C HIS A 369 25.92 -1.34 -17.56
N THR A 370 26.04 -2.66 -17.40
CA THR A 370 25.30 -3.62 -18.25
C THR A 370 23.79 -3.37 -18.23
N LEU A 371 23.22 -3.09 -17.06
CA LEU A 371 21.81 -2.77 -16.89
C LEU A 371 21.49 -1.39 -17.47
N LEU A 372 22.30 -0.37 -17.15
CA LEU A 372 22.07 1.00 -17.63
C LEU A 372 22.07 1.06 -19.17
N TYR A 373 23.04 0.44 -19.82
CA TYR A 373 23.12 0.40 -21.28
C TYR A 373 21.99 -0.43 -21.88
N SER A 374 21.64 -1.58 -21.27
CA SER A 374 20.52 -2.38 -21.76
C SER A 374 19.19 -1.61 -21.68
N CYS A 375 18.91 -0.94 -20.56
CA CYS A 375 17.71 -0.11 -20.42
C CYS A 375 17.71 1.12 -21.34
N ARG A 376 18.88 1.71 -21.59
CA ARG A 376 19.01 2.90 -22.46
C ARG A 376 18.71 2.60 -23.92
N TYR A 377 19.16 1.44 -24.41
CA TYR A 377 19.15 1.10 -25.84
C TYR A 377 18.05 0.11 -26.23
N ALA A 378 17.49 -0.67 -25.30
CA ALA A 378 16.41 -1.60 -25.61
C ALA A 378 15.13 -0.85 -26.02
N HIS A 379 14.58 -1.21 -27.17
CA HIS A 379 13.26 -0.76 -27.59
C HIS A 379 12.19 -1.71 -27.03
N ILE A 380 11.54 -1.29 -25.94
CA ILE A 380 10.43 -2.04 -25.33
C ILE A 380 9.11 -1.48 -25.85
N LYS A 381 8.21 -2.36 -26.30
CA LYS A 381 6.86 -1.99 -26.74
C LYS A 381 6.06 -1.38 -25.57
N PRO A 382 5.11 -0.47 -25.82
CA PRO A 382 4.17 -0.01 -24.80
C PRO A 382 3.46 -1.19 -24.11
N GLY A 383 3.34 -1.14 -22.78
CA GLY A 383 2.85 -2.24 -21.95
C GLY A 383 3.85 -3.39 -21.76
N GLY A 384 5.06 -3.28 -22.30
CA GLY A 384 6.14 -4.25 -22.13
C GLY A 384 6.85 -4.12 -20.78
N HIS A 385 7.70 -5.10 -20.48
CA HIS A 385 8.31 -5.25 -19.15
C HIS A 385 9.80 -4.93 -19.13
N ILE A 386 10.26 -4.27 -18.06
CA ILE A 386 11.69 -4.24 -17.70
C ILE A 386 11.84 -4.80 -16.29
N ILE A 387 12.54 -5.92 -16.16
CA ILE A 387 12.78 -6.59 -14.89
C ILE A 387 14.25 -6.53 -14.53
N ASN A 388 14.57 -5.87 -13.42
CA ASN A 388 15.93 -5.65 -12.97
C ASN A 388 16.27 -6.52 -11.76
N LEU A 389 17.32 -7.37 -11.84
CA LEU A 389 17.73 -8.18 -10.69
C LEU A 389 18.63 -7.39 -9.74
N SER A 390 18.08 -7.08 -8.57
CA SER A 390 18.83 -6.57 -7.43
C SER A 390 19.36 -7.73 -6.55
N SER A 391 19.33 -7.59 -5.23
CA SER A 391 19.80 -8.56 -4.24
C SER A 391 19.27 -8.15 -2.87
N SER A 392 18.97 -9.11 -1.99
CA SER A 392 18.72 -8.88 -0.56
C SER A 392 19.82 -8.11 0.20
N SER A 393 20.91 -7.73 -0.46
CA SER A 393 21.98 -6.88 0.06
C SER A 393 21.85 -5.40 -0.35
N PHE A 394 20.74 -5.00 -1.00
CA PHE A 394 20.49 -3.64 -1.46
C PHE A 394 20.23 -2.67 -0.30
N SER A 395 19.45 -3.11 0.69
CA SER A 395 19.03 -2.29 1.83
C SER A 395 20.10 -2.19 2.92
N ARG A 396 21.02 -3.16 2.97
CA ARG A 396 22.13 -3.17 3.90
C ARG A 396 23.40 -3.70 3.25
N GLY A 397 24.43 -2.85 3.23
CA GLY A 397 25.77 -3.21 2.78
C GLY A 397 26.34 -4.40 3.56
N ARG A 398 27.07 -5.28 2.87
CA ARG A 398 27.65 -6.48 3.47
C ARG A 398 29.17 -6.47 3.39
N LYS A 399 29.82 -6.93 4.46
CA LYS A 399 31.29 -7.00 4.56
C LYS A 399 31.87 -7.80 3.39
N SER A 400 32.98 -7.32 2.85
CA SER A 400 33.74 -7.94 1.75
C SER A 400 33.05 -7.98 0.38
N TYR A 401 31.93 -7.29 0.16
CA TYR A 401 31.39 -7.07 -1.18
C TYR A 401 30.59 -5.76 -1.26
N THR A 402 31.15 -4.73 -0.64
CA THR A 402 30.58 -3.38 -0.56
C THR A 402 30.12 -2.86 -1.92
N LEU A 403 30.96 -2.94 -2.95
CA LEU A 403 30.60 -2.46 -4.30
C LEU A 403 29.43 -3.23 -4.93
N TYR A 404 29.35 -4.54 -4.70
CA TYR A 404 28.20 -5.32 -5.16
C TYR A 404 26.92 -4.84 -4.46
N SER A 405 26.95 -4.70 -3.14
CA SER A 405 25.81 -4.12 -2.39
C SER A 405 25.42 -2.74 -2.90
N SER A 406 26.39 -1.84 -3.11
CA SER A 406 26.16 -0.49 -3.64
C SER A 406 25.53 -0.51 -5.03
N ALA A 407 26.02 -1.36 -5.94
CA ALA A 407 25.43 -1.52 -7.27
C ALA A 407 23.98 -2.04 -7.18
N LYS A 408 23.71 -3.03 -6.32
CA LYS A 408 22.35 -3.57 -6.14
C LYS A 408 21.39 -2.56 -5.51
N ALA A 409 21.87 -1.67 -4.64
CA ALA A 409 21.10 -0.52 -4.16
C ALA A 409 20.80 0.49 -5.28
N ALA A 410 21.81 0.80 -6.11
CA ALA A 410 21.63 1.69 -7.27
C ALA A 410 20.59 1.13 -8.26
N ILE A 411 20.56 -0.18 -8.49
CA ILE A 411 19.54 -0.83 -9.34
C ILE A 411 18.12 -0.57 -8.82
N VAL A 412 17.90 -0.64 -7.51
CA VAL A 412 16.57 -0.42 -6.91
C VAL A 412 16.10 1.00 -7.16
N ASN A 413 16.93 1.99 -6.83
CA ASN A 413 16.60 3.39 -7.04
C ASN A 413 16.42 3.73 -8.53
N PHE A 414 17.35 3.25 -9.39
CA PHE A 414 17.24 3.41 -10.83
C PHE A 414 15.94 2.81 -11.40
N THR A 415 15.52 1.66 -10.89
CA THR A 415 14.27 1.02 -11.33
C THR A 415 13.05 1.87 -11.01
N GLN A 416 13.01 2.46 -9.81
CA GLN A 416 11.92 3.34 -9.39
C GLN A 416 11.89 4.63 -10.20
N GLY A 417 13.03 5.28 -10.38
CA GLY A 417 13.13 6.49 -11.22
C GLY A 417 12.74 6.24 -12.67
N LEU A 418 13.25 5.16 -13.28
CA LEU A 418 12.90 4.81 -14.66
C LEU A 418 11.41 4.49 -14.82
N ALA A 419 10.77 3.89 -13.81
CA ALA A 419 9.34 3.64 -13.82
C ALA A 419 8.50 4.93 -13.83
N GLU A 420 8.96 5.99 -13.15
CA GLU A 420 8.32 7.31 -13.19
C GLU A 420 8.53 8.01 -14.54
N GLU A 421 9.72 7.85 -15.15
CA GLU A 421 10.04 8.40 -16.47
C GLU A 421 9.29 7.68 -17.61
N ARG A 422 8.91 6.42 -17.41
CA ARG A 422 8.31 5.54 -18.43
C ARG A 422 7.00 4.90 -17.93
N PRO A 423 5.94 5.70 -17.71
CA PRO A 423 4.64 5.19 -17.27
C PRO A 423 3.95 4.29 -18.31
N ASP A 424 4.44 4.28 -19.55
CA ASP A 424 4.01 3.38 -20.61
C ASP A 424 4.50 1.92 -20.44
N LEU A 425 5.42 1.66 -19.50
CA LEU A 425 6.06 0.36 -19.27
C LEU A 425 5.79 -0.20 -17.87
N HIS A 426 5.98 -1.51 -17.71
CA HIS A 426 5.96 -2.21 -16.42
C HIS A 426 7.40 -2.48 -15.95
N ILE A 427 7.94 -1.58 -15.11
CA ILE A 427 9.35 -1.61 -14.71
C ILE A 427 9.46 -1.95 -13.23
N ASN A 428 10.11 -3.07 -12.92
CA ASN A 428 10.13 -3.62 -11.56
C ASN A 428 11.50 -4.26 -11.24
N ALA A 429 11.80 -4.38 -9.95
CA ALA A 429 13.00 -5.06 -9.49
C ALA A 429 12.66 -6.37 -8.78
N ILE A 430 13.42 -7.42 -9.09
CA ILE A 430 13.41 -8.67 -8.31
C ILE A 430 14.58 -8.62 -7.32
N VAL A 431 14.29 -8.88 -6.05
CA VAL A 431 15.23 -8.81 -4.95
C VAL A 431 15.35 -10.21 -4.32
N PRO A 432 16.14 -11.11 -4.91
CA PRO A 432 16.26 -12.46 -4.37
C PRO A 432 17.11 -12.48 -3.10
N GLN A 433 16.76 -13.37 -2.18
CA GLN A 433 17.66 -13.82 -1.12
C GLN A 433 18.85 -14.60 -1.71
N ARG A 434 19.71 -15.13 -0.83
CA ARG A 434 20.86 -15.96 -1.24
C ARG A 434 20.35 -17.09 -2.13
N THR A 435 20.78 -17.09 -3.38
CA THR A 435 20.32 -18.02 -4.42
C THR A 435 21.49 -18.89 -4.88
N ALA A 436 21.26 -20.19 -5.05
CA ALA A 436 22.23 -21.20 -5.48
C ALA A 436 22.62 -21.04 -6.96
N THR A 437 23.23 -19.89 -7.27
CA THR A 437 23.81 -19.60 -8.59
C THR A 437 25.28 -20.03 -8.61
N PRO A 438 25.86 -20.32 -9.80
CA PRO A 438 27.29 -20.64 -9.90
C PRO A 438 28.20 -19.58 -9.24
N MET A 439 27.83 -18.30 -9.36
CA MET A 439 28.52 -17.19 -8.71
C MET A 439 28.47 -17.28 -7.18
N ARG A 440 27.33 -17.64 -6.58
CA ARG A 440 27.19 -17.79 -5.12
C ARG A 440 28.01 -18.95 -4.61
N LEU A 441 27.86 -20.12 -5.23
CA LEU A 441 28.56 -21.34 -4.85
C LEU A 441 30.08 -21.18 -4.95
N LYS A 442 30.57 -20.45 -5.96
CA LYS A 442 31.99 -20.13 -6.09
C LYS A 442 32.53 -19.25 -4.95
N ASN A 443 31.76 -18.27 -4.49
CA ASN A 443 32.18 -17.34 -3.44
C ASN A 443 31.96 -17.89 -2.02
N PHE A 444 31.02 -18.83 -1.85
CA PHE A 444 30.66 -19.42 -0.57
C PHE A 444 30.57 -20.95 -0.71
N PRO A 445 31.72 -21.65 -0.89
CA PRO A 445 31.73 -23.09 -1.17
C PRO A 445 31.17 -23.94 -0.02
N ASP A 446 31.32 -23.46 1.22
CA ASP A 446 30.92 -24.19 2.43
C ASP A 446 29.49 -23.88 2.89
N GLU A 447 28.75 -23.06 2.13
CA GLU A 447 27.38 -22.68 2.50
C GLU A 447 26.39 -23.81 2.21
N ASN A 448 25.57 -24.16 3.21
CA ASN A 448 24.55 -25.21 3.07
C ASN A 448 23.57 -24.86 1.91
N PRO A 449 23.53 -25.65 0.82
CA PRO A 449 22.64 -25.42 -0.32
C PRO A 449 21.16 -25.42 0.05
N GLU A 450 20.77 -26.16 1.09
CA GLU A 450 19.38 -26.21 1.59
C GLU A 450 18.94 -24.90 2.23
N THR A 451 19.84 -23.96 2.50
CA THR A 451 19.48 -22.61 2.98
C THR A 451 19.32 -21.60 1.85
N LEU A 452 19.62 -22.00 0.61
CA LEU A 452 19.59 -21.15 -0.57
C LEU A 452 18.27 -21.32 -1.32
N LEU A 453 17.83 -20.23 -1.96
CA LEU A 453 16.83 -20.29 -3.02
C LEU A 453 17.41 -21.03 -4.22
N SER A 454 16.58 -21.82 -4.89
CA SER A 454 16.89 -22.31 -6.21
C SER A 454 16.78 -21.17 -7.24
N PRO A 455 17.61 -21.16 -8.30
CA PRO A 455 17.41 -20.23 -9.41
C PRO A 455 16.04 -20.35 -10.09
N LEU A 456 15.41 -21.53 -10.00
CA LEU A 456 14.09 -21.80 -10.56
C LEU A 456 13.00 -21.02 -9.83
N GLU A 457 13.03 -20.98 -8.49
CA GLU A 457 12.06 -20.22 -7.69
C GLU A 457 12.08 -18.73 -8.05
N VAL A 458 13.27 -18.14 -8.18
CA VAL A 458 13.40 -16.73 -8.60
C VAL A 458 12.91 -16.53 -10.03
N ALA A 459 13.20 -17.48 -10.94
CA ALA A 459 12.74 -17.42 -12.32
C ALA A 459 11.22 -17.56 -12.45
N GLN A 460 10.58 -18.34 -11.58
CA GLN A 460 9.11 -18.46 -11.52
C GLN A 460 8.46 -17.14 -11.10
N GLU A 461 9.06 -16.43 -10.14
CA GLU A 461 8.55 -15.11 -9.75
C GLU A 461 8.64 -14.10 -10.90
N ILE A 462 9.78 -14.07 -11.60
CA ILE A 462 9.94 -13.24 -12.82
C ILE A 462 8.87 -13.61 -13.85
N LEU A 463 8.66 -14.90 -14.10
CA LEU A 463 7.67 -15.36 -15.08
C LEU A 463 6.25 -14.93 -14.70
N SER A 464 5.90 -15.02 -13.42
CA SER A 464 4.60 -14.58 -12.89
C SER A 464 4.38 -13.10 -13.14
N LEU A 465 5.41 -12.28 -12.86
CA LEU A 465 5.37 -10.84 -13.08
C LEU A 465 5.22 -10.47 -14.56
N LEU A 466 5.87 -11.19 -15.47
CA LEU A 466 5.72 -10.99 -16.92
C LEU A 466 4.30 -11.29 -17.44
N LYS A 467 3.49 -12.03 -16.69
CA LYS A 467 2.10 -12.34 -17.04
C LYS A 467 1.11 -11.27 -16.55
N GLN A 468 1.54 -10.34 -15.70
CA GLN A 468 0.68 -9.35 -15.06
C GLN A 468 0.82 -7.97 -15.68
N THR A 469 -0.25 -7.18 -15.64
CA THR A 469 -0.24 -5.77 -16.06
C THR A 469 -0.57 -4.87 -14.88
N GLY A 470 0.02 -3.68 -14.82
CA GLY A 470 -0.32 -2.63 -13.86
C GLY A 470 0.62 -2.49 -12.67
N THR A 471 1.50 -3.47 -12.40
CA THR A 471 2.54 -3.32 -11.38
C THR A 471 3.79 -2.65 -11.96
N THR A 472 4.15 -1.48 -11.43
CA THR A 472 5.37 -0.75 -11.81
C THR A 472 6.00 -0.08 -10.58
N ALA A 473 7.29 0.23 -10.66
CA ALA A 473 8.13 0.72 -9.56
C ALA A 473 8.16 -0.20 -8.32
N ALA A 474 7.84 -1.49 -8.47
CA ALA A 474 7.75 -2.43 -7.35
C ALA A 474 9.06 -3.21 -7.12
N LEU A 475 9.27 -3.59 -5.86
CA LEU A 475 10.36 -4.45 -5.41
C LEU A 475 9.76 -5.80 -4.98
N PHE A 476 10.13 -6.86 -5.68
CA PHE A 476 9.65 -8.22 -5.40
C PHE A 476 10.72 -8.99 -4.65
N GLU A 477 10.57 -9.09 -3.34
CA GLU A 477 11.48 -9.90 -2.53
C GLU A 477 11.16 -11.39 -2.67
N VAL A 478 12.10 -12.14 -3.23
CA VAL A 478 12.01 -13.60 -3.29
C VAL A 478 12.73 -14.15 -2.06
N ARG A 479 11.98 -14.78 -1.17
CA ARG A 479 12.48 -15.36 0.08
C ARG A 479 12.23 -16.86 0.08
N LYS A 480 13.12 -17.60 0.74
CA LYS A 480 12.90 -19.03 0.97
C LYS A 480 11.72 -19.17 1.95
N LYS A 481 10.70 -19.94 1.56
CA LYS A 481 9.50 -20.18 2.38
C LYS A 481 9.80 -21.13 3.52
#